data_AF-A0A941UW21-F1
#
_entry.id   AF-A0A941UW21-F1
#
_cell.length_a   1.000
_cell.length_b   1.000
_cell.length_c   1.000
_cell.angle_alpha   90.00
_cell.angle_beta   90.00
_cell.angle_gamma   90.00
#
_symmetry.space_group_name_H-M   'P 1'
#
loop_
_entity.id
_entity.type
_entity.pdbx_description
1 polymer ?
#
loop_
_entity_poly.entity_id
_entity_poly.type
_entity_poly.pdbx_seq_one_letter_code
_entity_poly.pdbx_strand_id
1 'polypeptide(L)'
;MHLPGQKKRNESENSPLPVYRGLINRWRSLYEDQPSTRHVWNDGLGTYVLKEGAAVPEGVKTRAQIVAERNKFLASYRWNDGKSAWEPIAGKPRDVAAEPLDCGKTRAEIQKDCTAFLKTHRWDEASGTYVAIKK
;
A
#
# COMPACT_ATOMS: atom_id res chain seq x y z
N MET A 1 24.27 -12.14 -17.89
CA MET A 1 23.82 -11.43 -16.68
C MET A 1 22.51 -12.06 -16.24
N HIS A 2 22.45 -12.54 -15.00
CA HIS A 2 21.41 -13.42 -14.47
C HIS A 2 20.78 -12.71 -13.26
N LEU A 3 19.47 -12.46 -13.27
CA LEU A 3 18.74 -12.04 -12.07
C LEU A 3 17.98 -13.26 -11.51
N PRO A 4 18.08 -13.54 -10.20
CA PRO A 4 17.62 -14.78 -9.60
C PRO A 4 16.16 -14.72 -9.14
N GLY A 5 15.46 -15.86 -9.25
CA GLY A 5 14.57 -16.30 -8.18
C GLY A 5 13.11 -15.83 -8.21
N GLN A 6 12.42 -15.87 -9.35
CA GLN A 6 10.97 -16.07 -9.28
C GLN A 6 10.69 -17.57 -9.08
N LYS A 7 10.46 -17.98 -7.82
CA LYS A 7 9.92 -19.30 -7.48
C LYS A 7 8.69 -19.57 -8.37
N LYS A 8 8.80 -20.54 -9.28
CA LYS A 8 7.65 -21.12 -9.97
C LYS A 8 6.70 -21.65 -8.90
N ARG A 9 5.54 -21.02 -8.75
CA ARG A 9 4.47 -21.55 -7.92
C ARG A 9 3.84 -22.68 -8.73
N ASN A 10 3.92 -23.88 -8.18
CA ASN A 10 3.55 -25.13 -8.80
C ASN A 10 2.11 -25.04 -9.35
N GLU A 11 1.96 -25.17 -10.66
CA GLU A 11 0.66 -25.38 -11.31
C GLU A 11 0.17 -26.78 -10.93
N SER A 12 -0.52 -26.90 -9.80
CA SER A 12 -1.29 -28.09 -9.52
C SER A 12 -2.51 -28.12 -10.43
N GLU A 13 -2.55 -29.14 -11.28
CA GLU A 13 -3.57 -29.58 -12.24
C GLU A 13 -5.01 -29.59 -11.72
N ASN A 14 -5.60 -28.41 -11.50
CA ASN A 14 -7.06 -28.30 -11.36
C ASN A 14 -7.55 -26.90 -11.75
N SER A 15 -7.50 -26.61 -13.05
CA SER A 15 -8.18 -25.43 -13.61
C SER A 15 -9.66 -25.76 -13.88
N PRO A 16 -10.62 -24.96 -13.37
CA PRO A 16 -12.03 -25.14 -13.69
C PRO A 16 -12.30 -24.70 -15.14
N LEU A 17 -12.64 -25.68 -15.99
CA LEU A 17 -13.34 -25.63 -17.28
C LEU A 17 -12.93 -24.57 -18.35
N PRO A 18 -12.87 -24.95 -19.65
CA PRO A 18 -12.36 -24.12 -20.75
C PRO A 18 -13.06 -22.75 -20.94
N VAL A 19 -14.28 -22.58 -20.40
CA VAL A 19 -15.03 -21.32 -20.43
C VAL A 19 -14.35 -20.22 -19.61
N TYR A 20 -13.66 -20.58 -18.51
CA TYR A 20 -12.90 -19.62 -17.71
C TYR A 20 -11.54 -19.29 -18.29
N ARG A 21 -10.97 -20.15 -19.14
CA ARG A 21 -9.65 -19.92 -19.75
C ARG A 21 -9.66 -18.71 -20.68
N GLY A 22 -10.76 -18.49 -21.40
CA GLY A 22 -10.99 -17.28 -22.22
C GLY A 22 -11.14 -16.02 -21.38
N LEU A 23 -11.86 -16.08 -20.26
CA LEU A 23 -12.04 -14.96 -19.32
C LEU A 23 -10.75 -14.62 -18.56
N ILE A 24 -9.98 -15.63 -18.14
CA ILE A 24 -8.69 -15.47 -17.47
C ILE A 24 -7.66 -14.89 -18.45
N ASN A 25 -7.62 -15.36 -19.70
CA ASN A 25 -6.73 -14.80 -20.71
C ASN A 25 -7.15 -13.38 -21.14
N ARG A 26 -8.44 -13.08 -21.17
CA ARG A 26 -8.95 -11.72 -21.41
C ARG A 26 -8.64 -10.78 -20.24
N TRP A 27 -8.77 -11.25 -19.00
CA TRP A 27 -8.35 -10.52 -17.80
C TRP A 27 -6.84 -10.29 -17.77
N ARG A 28 -6.04 -11.31 -18.07
CA ARG A 28 -4.57 -11.24 -18.19
C ARG A 28 -4.13 -10.28 -19.29
N SER A 29 -4.78 -10.29 -20.46
CA SER A 29 -4.51 -9.34 -21.54
C SER A 29 -4.96 -7.90 -21.20
N LEU A 30 -6.03 -7.73 -20.43
CA LEU A 30 -6.51 -6.41 -20.00
C LEU A 30 -5.74 -5.82 -18.81
N TYR A 31 -5.16 -6.64 -17.93
CA TYR A 31 -4.56 -6.19 -16.67
C TYR A 31 -3.10 -6.61 -16.44
N GLU A 32 -2.66 -7.78 -16.94
CA GLU A 32 -1.30 -8.30 -16.74
C GLU A 32 -0.34 -7.80 -17.83
N ASP A 33 -0.86 -7.45 -19.02
CA ASP A 33 -0.11 -6.88 -20.15
C ASP A 33 -0.22 -5.33 -20.26
N GLN A 34 -0.73 -4.67 -19.22
CA GLN A 34 -0.72 -3.20 -19.08
C GLN A 34 0.21 -2.72 -17.96
N PRO A 35 1.54 -2.99 -17.99
CA PRO A 35 2.43 -2.42 -16.98
C PRO A 35 2.83 -0.95 -17.26
N SER A 36 2.31 -0.25 -18.29
CA SER A 36 3.01 0.98 -18.72
C SER A 36 2.25 2.13 -19.35
N THR A 37 0.95 2.10 -19.64
CA THR A 37 0.40 3.15 -20.53
C THR A 37 0.35 4.54 -19.87
N ARG A 38 0.13 4.62 -18.55
CA ARG A 38 -0.03 5.91 -17.83
C ARG A 38 0.79 6.06 -16.56
N HIS A 39 1.35 4.99 -16.01
CA HIS A 39 2.13 5.03 -14.78
C HIS A 39 3.52 4.43 -15.02
N VAL A 40 4.51 4.95 -14.30
CA VAL A 40 5.89 4.47 -14.28
C VAL A 40 6.27 4.18 -12.84
N TRP A 41 7.01 3.09 -12.63
CA TRP A 41 7.58 2.81 -11.32
C TRP A 41 8.61 3.89 -10.97
N ASN A 42 8.50 4.48 -9.78
CA ASN A 42 9.45 5.43 -9.26
C ASN A 42 10.26 4.78 -8.14
N ASP A 43 11.53 4.49 -8.40
CA ASP A 43 12.44 3.82 -7.46
C ASP A 43 12.72 4.65 -6.19
N GLY A 44 12.74 5.98 -6.28
CA GLY A 44 12.97 6.85 -5.13
C GLY A 44 11.81 6.88 -4.13
N LEU A 45 10.59 6.68 -4.64
CA LEU A 45 9.37 6.64 -3.82
C LEU A 45 8.91 5.20 -3.51
N GLY A 46 9.43 4.21 -4.24
CA GLY A 46 8.99 2.82 -4.16
C GLY A 46 7.50 2.66 -4.49
N THR A 47 7.00 3.42 -5.47
CA THR A 47 5.58 3.42 -5.86
C THR A 47 5.42 3.77 -7.34
N TYR A 48 4.25 3.47 -7.91
CA TYR A 48 3.90 3.90 -9.26
C TYR A 48 3.44 5.36 -9.27
N VAL A 49 4.00 6.16 -10.18
CA VAL A 49 3.61 7.56 -10.41
C VAL A 49 3.08 7.74 -11.82
N LEU A 50 2.20 8.72 -12.03
CA LEU A 50 1.71 9.05 -13.37
C LEU A 50 2.88 9.50 -14.26
N LYS A 51 2.92 9.04 -15.51
CA LYS A 51 3.89 9.49 -16.50
C LYS A 51 3.71 10.99 -16.77
N GLU A 52 4.81 11.70 -17.00
CA GLU A 52 4.79 13.11 -17.35
C GLU A 52 3.97 13.34 -18.64
N GLY A 53 3.02 14.28 -18.60
CA GLY A 53 2.10 14.55 -19.72
C GLY A 53 0.91 13.59 -19.86
N ALA A 54 0.80 12.55 -19.05
CA ALA A 54 -0.41 11.73 -19.03
C ALA A 54 -1.58 12.52 -18.42
N ALA A 55 -2.67 12.68 -19.18
CA ALA A 55 -3.88 13.32 -18.68
C ALA A 55 -4.45 12.50 -17.51
N VAL A 56 -4.86 13.21 -16.45
CA VAL A 56 -5.67 12.61 -15.38
C VAL A 56 -6.92 12.03 -16.04
N PRO A 57 -7.26 10.75 -15.81
CA PRO A 57 -8.42 10.14 -16.45
C PRO A 57 -9.68 10.96 -16.14
N GLU A 58 -10.52 11.19 -17.15
CA GLU A 58 -11.78 11.92 -16.96
C GLU A 58 -12.62 11.26 -15.86
N GLY A 59 -13.21 12.10 -15.01
CA GLY A 59 -14.00 11.65 -13.85
C GLY A 59 -13.19 11.26 -12.61
N VAL A 60 -11.84 11.26 -12.66
CA VAL A 60 -11.01 10.98 -11.49
C VAL A 60 -10.75 12.27 -10.71
N LYS A 61 -11.14 12.26 -9.42
CA LYS A 61 -10.87 13.36 -8.49
C LYS A 61 -9.37 13.60 -8.38
N THR A 62 -8.97 14.87 -8.30
CA THR A 62 -7.58 15.22 -8.04
C THR A 62 -7.16 14.72 -6.66
N ARG A 63 -5.84 14.51 -6.45
CA ARG A 63 -5.32 14.14 -5.13
C ARG A 63 -5.75 15.12 -4.03
N ALA A 64 -5.78 16.42 -4.34
CA ALA A 64 -6.23 17.45 -3.41
C ALA A 64 -7.71 17.27 -3.02
N GLN A 65 -8.58 16.98 -3.99
CA GLN A 65 -10.00 16.68 -3.74
C GLN A 65 -10.18 15.42 -2.89
N ILE A 66 -9.46 14.33 -3.23
CA ILE A 66 -9.50 13.09 -2.45
C ILE A 66 -9.06 13.33 -0.99
N VAL A 67 -7.99 14.10 -0.80
CA VAL A 67 -7.49 14.44 0.54
C VAL A 67 -8.52 15.27 1.31
N ALA A 68 -9.15 16.26 0.67
CA ALA A 68 -10.18 17.09 1.29
C ALA A 68 -11.41 16.25 1.71
N GLU A 69 -11.89 15.37 0.85
CA GLU A 69 -13.01 14.48 1.14
C GLU A 69 -12.69 13.48 2.24
N ARG A 70 -11.50 12.87 2.20
CA ARG A 70 -11.00 11.99 3.26
C ARG A 70 -10.95 12.72 4.59
N ASN A 71 -10.39 13.93 4.63
CA ASN A 71 -10.28 14.69 5.87
C ASN A 71 -11.66 15.06 6.41
N LYS A 72 -12.60 15.43 5.53
CA LYS A 72 -14.00 15.67 5.93
C LYS A 72 -14.63 14.41 6.55
N PHE A 73 -14.43 13.24 5.96
CA PHE A 73 -14.93 11.98 6.49
C PHE A 73 -14.29 11.65 7.86
N LEU A 74 -12.96 11.74 7.97
CA LEU A 74 -12.22 11.40 9.19
C LEU A 74 -12.39 12.40 10.34
N ALA A 75 -12.94 13.59 10.06
CA ALA A 75 -13.37 14.53 11.09
C ALA A 75 -14.67 14.08 11.77
N SER A 76 -15.53 13.37 11.03
CA SER A 76 -16.87 12.96 11.47
C SER A 76 -16.97 11.49 11.87
N TYR A 77 -16.02 10.64 11.45
CA TYR A 77 -16.06 9.20 11.68
C TYR A 77 -14.76 8.67 12.30
N ARG A 78 -14.87 7.63 13.12
CA ARG A 78 -13.75 6.90 13.71
C ARG A 78 -13.91 5.40 13.44
N TRP A 79 -12.80 4.73 13.13
CA TRP A 79 -12.78 3.27 13.01
C TRP A 79 -12.96 2.64 14.39
N ASN A 80 -13.86 1.67 14.48
CA ASN A 80 -14.09 0.84 15.65
C ASN A 80 -13.62 -0.60 15.33
N ASP A 81 -12.46 -0.99 15.86
CA ASP A 81 -11.89 -2.32 15.64
C ASP A 81 -12.79 -3.46 16.14
N GLY A 82 -13.45 -3.29 17.29
CA GLY A 82 -14.33 -4.30 17.86
C GLY A 82 -15.55 -4.60 17.00
N LYS A 83 -15.98 -3.64 16.19
CA LYS A 83 -17.10 -3.80 15.24
C LYS A 83 -16.65 -3.93 13.79
N SER A 84 -15.35 -3.74 13.53
CA SER A 84 -14.78 -3.63 12.18
C SER A 84 -15.60 -2.69 11.29
N ALA A 85 -15.96 -1.51 11.84
CA ALA A 85 -16.85 -0.56 11.19
C ALA A 85 -16.46 0.89 11.50
N TRP A 86 -16.83 1.81 10.60
CA TRP A 86 -16.74 3.25 10.84
C TRP A 86 -17.97 3.73 11.63
N GLU A 87 -17.74 4.38 12.76
CA GLU A 87 -18.80 4.95 13.59
C GLU A 87 -18.72 6.48 13.61
N PRO A 88 -19.87 7.19 13.60
CA PRO A 88 -19.89 8.63 13.81
C PRO A 88 -19.26 8.99 15.15
N ILE A 89 -18.47 10.06 15.15
CA ILE A 89 -17.91 10.62 16.38
C ILE A 89 -19.01 11.43 17.06
N ALA A 90 -19.43 10.99 18.25
CA ALA A 90 -20.32 11.79 19.09
C ALA A 90 -19.53 12.95 19.72
N GLY A 91 -19.94 14.19 19.48
CA GLY A 91 -19.33 15.39 20.07
C GLY A 91 -18.47 16.20 19.11
N LYS A 92 -17.36 16.78 19.61
CA LYS A 92 -16.54 17.72 18.84
C LYS A 92 -15.84 16.99 17.67
N PRO A 93 -15.96 17.49 16.43
CA PRO A 93 -15.23 16.94 15.29
C PRO A 93 -13.72 16.95 15.52
N ARG A 94 -13.02 15.92 15.04
CA ARG A 94 -11.55 15.89 15.14
C ARG A 94 -10.95 16.94 14.23
N ASP A 95 -9.91 17.61 14.73
CA ASP A 95 -9.04 18.42 13.90
C ASP A 95 -8.02 17.53 13.19
N VAL A 96 -8.41 17.02 12.03
CA VAL A 96 -7.59 16.12 11.19
C VAL A 96 -6.42 16.85 10.50
N ALA A 97 -6.39 18.19 10.57
CA ALA A 97 -5.29 19.00 10.07
C ALA A 97 -4.22 19.24 11.16
N ALA A 98 -4.64 19.37 12.42
CA ALA A 98 -3.73 19.50 13.57
C ALA A 98 -3.17 18.16 14.07
N GLU A 99 -3.92 17.07 13.92
CA GLU A 99 -3.47 15.70 14.22
C GLU A 99 -3.09 15.01 12.90
N PRO A 100 -1.82 15.09 12.46
CA PRO A 100 -1.40 14.32 11.31
C PRO A 100 -1.68 12.84 11.60
N LEU A 101 -2.58 12.25 10.80
CA LEU A 101 -2.74 10.79 10.69
C LEU A 101 -1.50 10.12 10.07
N ASP A 102 -0.50 10.92 9.75
CA ASP A 102 0.84 10.55 9.38
C ASP A 102 1.69 10.42 10.65
N CYS A 103 2.62 9.49 10.69
CA CYS A 103 3.55 9.23 11.79
C CYS A 103 4.47 10.43 12.16
N GLY A 104 4.20 11.63 11.63
CA GLY A 104 4.98 12.86 11.79
C GLY A 104 6.39 12.78 11.20
N LYS A 105 6.75 11.63 10.64
CA LYS A 105 8.07 11.31 10.11
C LYS A 105 7.97 11.08 8.63
N THR A 106 8.87 11.72 7.90
CA THR A 106 9.11 11.40 6.50
C THR A 106 9.56 9.94 6.37
N ARG A 107 9.38 9.36 5.17
CA ARG A 107 9.87 8.01 4.86
C ARG A 107 11.37 7.86 5.12
N ALA A 108 12.15 8.92 4.87
CA ALA A 108 13.58 8.94 5.12
C ALA A 108 13.91 8.87 6.62
N GLU A 109 13.13 9.53 7.47
CA GLU A 109 13.27 9.46 8.93
C GLU A 109 12.87 8.09 9.46
N ILE A 110 11.76 7.52 8.99
CA ILE A 110 11.36 6.15 9.31
C ILE A 110 12.47 5.15 8.93
N GLN A 111 13.08 5.31 7.75
CA GLN A 111 14.15 4.42 7.30
C GLN A 111 15.40 4.54 8.18
N LYS A 112 15.76 5.76 8.60
CA LYS A 112 16.85 5.98 9.57
C LYS A 112 16.57 5.30 10.90
N ASP A 113 15.35 5.46 11.43
CA ASP A 113 14.95 4.85 12.69
C ASP A 113 14.96 3.32 12.62
N CYS A 114 14.41 2.73 11.55
CA CYS A 114 14.48 1.28 11.32
C CYS A 114 15.93 0.79 11.27
N THR A 115 16.81 1.52 10.58
CA THR A 115 18.23 1.15 10.47
C THR A 115 18.92 1.21 11.84
N ALA A 116 18.63 2.24 12.65
CA ALA A 116 19.17 2.37 14.00
C ALA A 116 18.67 1.26 14.93
N PHE A 117 17.38 0.91 14.84
CA PHE A 117 16.78 -0.18 15.60
C PHE A 117 17.44 -1.53 15.25
N LEU A 118 17.57 -1.86 13.97
CA LEU A 118 18.16 -3.12 13.50
C LEU A 118 19.66 -3.28 13.82
N LYS A 119 20.38 -2.18 14.10
CA LYS A 119 21.76 -2.26 14.61
C LYS A 119 21.86 -2.77 16.05
N THR A 120 20.79 -2.58 16.83
CA THR A 120 20.75 -2.87 18.27
C THR A 120 19.86 -4.05 18.60
N HIS A 121 18.95 -4.43 17.70
CA HIS A 121 18.00 -5.50 17.89
C HIS A 121 18.08 -6.50 16.74
N ARG A 122 17.98 -7.79 17.07
CA ARG A 122 17.87 -8.88 16.10
C ARG A 122 16.54 -9.58 16.27
N TRP A 123 15.99 -10.10 15.18
CA TRP A 123 14.82 -10.97 15.25
C TRP A 123 15.19 -12.29 15.91
N ASP A 124 14.41 -12.71 16.89
CA ASP A 124 14.50 -14.03 17.51
C ASP A 124 13.33 -14.91 17.06
N GLU A 125 13.63 -15.90 16.22
CA GLU A 125 12.62 -16.79 15.62
C GLU A 125 11.89 -17.65 16.67
N ALA A 126 12.56 -17.97 17.79
CA ALA A 126 11.97 -18.82 18.83
C ALA A 126 10.85 -18.10 19.59
N SER A 127 11.04 -16.81 19.86
CA SER A 127 10.06 -15.98 20.57
C SER A 127 9.17 -15.15 19.66
N GLY A 128 9.48 -15.07 18.36
CA GLY A 128 8.73 -14.27 17.40
C GLY A 128 8.76 -12.77 17.74
N THR A 129 9.87 -12.29 18.31
CA THR A 129 10.03 -10.88 18.68
C THR A 129 11.47 -10.40 18.45
N TYR A 130 11.67 -9.07 18.43
CA TYR A 130 12.99 -8.47 18.38
C TYR A 130 13.63 -8.44 19.77
N VAL A 131 14.86 -8.95 19.88
CA VAL A 131 15.66 -8.95 21.12
C VAL A 131 16.91 -8.10 20.95
N ALA A 132 17.29 -7.39 22.01
CA ALA A 132 18.51 -6.59 22.01
C ALA A 132 19.75 -7.48 21.81
N ILE A 133 20.67 -7.03 20.96
CA ILE A 133 21.98 -7.65 20.76
C ILE A 133 22.82 -7.28 21.98
N LYS A 134 23.05 -8.25 22.87
CA LYS A 134 23.99 -8.07 23.99
C LYS A 134 25.38 -7.78 23.43
N LYS A 135 25.99 -6.70 23.90
CA LYS A 135 27.39 -6.37 23.61
C LYS A 135 28.32 -7.38 24.27
#